data_AF-A0A7C3X4N8-F1
#
_entry.id   AF-A0A7C3X4N8-F1
#
_cell.length_a   1.000
_cell.length_b   1.000
_cell.length_c   1.000
_cell.angle_alpha   90.00
_cell.angle_beta   90.00
_cell.angle_gamma   90.00
#
_symmetry.space_group_name_H-M   'P 1'
#
loop_
_entity.id
_entity.type
_entity.pdbx_description
1 polymer ?
#
loop_
_entity_poly.entity_id
_entity_poly.type
_entity_poly.pdbx_seq_one_letter_code
_entity_poly.pdbx_strand_id
1 'polypeptide(L)'
;MRMGVEMHVFKFRPSSHSEDFTIIARYQDGEKAKRAYDALRKLIDYLREHEEKIDWSPDEAKIWINGNKIRFDVYTAGYLDDVESVMRTAANPDSVEWWTNYQQLEISVRVPHGLTPQAAMIVLDKEEAQAIRWLVENCGEPKVTELGDQDKWSWIYRGENIYSYNNDTLYLGFEFSLESRKNWLVEEVEDEDEWA
;
A
#
# COMPACT_ATOMS: atom_id res chain seq x y z
N MET A 1 -40.51 -24.73 -5.41
CA MET A 1 -39.49 -23.70 -5.70
C MET A 1 -39.23 -22.96 -4.39
N ARG A 2 -38.13 -23.24 -3.70
CA ARG A 2 -37.71 -22.47 -2.52
C ARG A 2 -36.84 -21.32 -3.03
N MET A 3 -37.31 -20.08 -2.93
CA MET A 3 -36.47 -18.92 -3.15
C MET A 3 -35.55 -18.80 -1.93
N GLY A 4 -34.25 -19.02 -2.12
CA GLY A 4 -33.26 -18.66 -1.13
C GLY A 4 -33.27 -17.14 -0.97
N VAL A 5 -33.47 -16.66 0.25
CA VAL A 5 -33.29 -15.25 0.56
C VAL A 5 -31.78 -15.03 0.65
N GLU A 6 -31.22 -14.28 -0.28
CA GLU A 6 -29.83 -13.85 -0.24
C GLU A 6 -29.73 -12.74 0.81
N MET A 7 -29.16 -13.07 1.97
CA MET A 7 -28.99 -12.14 3.09
C MET A 7 -27.66 -11.41 2.92
N HIS A 8 -27.72 -10.20 2.36
CA HIS A 8 -26.57 -9.31 2.27
C HIS A 8 -26.39 -8.56 3.60
N VAL A 9 -25.42 -8.98 4.41
CA VAL A 9 -25.04 -8.27 5.64
C VAL A 9 -24.07 -7.15 5.27
N PHE A 10 -24.56 -5.93 5.23
CA PHE A 10 -23.72 -4.75 5.13
C PHE A 10 -23.27 -4.37 6.55
N LYS A 11 -22.00 -4.65 6.88
CA LYS A 11 -21.39 -4.15 8.11
C LYS A 11 -21.14 -2.65 7.91
N PHE A 12 -21.99 -1.83 8.52
CA PHE A 12 -21.84 -0.38 8.50
C PHE A 12 -20.52 -0.02 9.21
N ARG A 13 -19.57 0.57 8.48
CA ARG A 13 -18.31 1.09 9.04
C ARG A 13 -18.65 2.33 9.88
N PRO A 14 -18.52 2.30 11.21
CA PRO A 14 -18.85 3.46 12.02
C PRO A 14 -17.65 4.42 12.05
N SER A 15 -17.97 5.71 11.98
CA SER A 15 -17.11 6.87 12.25
C SER A 15 -16.35 7.49 11.06
N SER A 16 -16.55 8.80 10.89
CA SER A 16 -15.80 9.72 10.04
C SER A 16 -14.38 10.03 10.54
N HIS A 17 -13.92 9.32 11.57
CA HIS A 17 -12.64 9.52 12.25
C HIS A 17 -11.77 8.27 12.26
N SER A 18 -12.16 7.23 11.52
CA SER A 18 -11.40 5.99 11.38
C SER A 18 -10.79 5.92 9.98
N GLU A 19 -9.56 5.42 9.92
CA GLU A 19 -8.73 5.34 8.72
C GLU A 19 -8.14 3.94 8.61
N ASP A 20 -7.65 3.58 7.41
CA ASP A 20 -6.90 2.34 7.22
C ASP A 20 -5.47 2.55 7.72
N PHE A 21 -5.10 1.88 8.82
CA PHE A 21 -3.75 1.94 9.38
C PHE A 21 -2.91 0.76 8.90
N THR A 22 -1.67 1.03 8.54
CA THR A 22 -0.66 0.04 8.18
C THR A 22 0.58 0.22 9.04
N ILE A 23 0.98 -0.84 9.75
CA ILE A 23 2.22 -0.90 10.51
C ILE A 23 3.16 -1.88 9.83
N ILE A 24 4.35 -1.41 9.45
CA ILE A 24 5.40 -2.24 8.84
C ILE A 24 6.59 -2.29 9.79
N ALA A 25 6.91 -3.48 10.29
CA ALA A 25 8.06 -3.70 11.16
C ALA A 25 9.13 -4.52 10.43
N ARG A 26 10.39 -4.06 10.49
CA ARG A 26 11.56 -4.79 9.96
C ARG A 26 12.41 -5.31 11.10
N TYR A 27 12.82 -6.55 11.00
CA TYR A 27 13.65 -7.23 11.99
C TYR A 27 15.00 -7.60 11.39
N GLN A 28 15.93 -7.96 12.27
CA GLN A 28 17.28 -8.36 11.85
C GLN A 28 17.27 -9.58 10.91
N ASP A 29 16.34 -10.52 11.11
CA ASP A 29 16.24 -11.77 10.37
C ASP A 29 14.80 -12.31 10.36
N GLY A 30 14.56 -13.32 9.53
CA GLY A 30 13.24 -13.93 9.38
C GLY A 30 12.76 -14.72 10.60
N GLU A 31 13.65 -15.23 11.45
CA GLU A 31 13.27 -15.92 12.68
C GLU A 31 12.68 -14.95 13.72
N LYS A 32 13.27 -13.74 13.81
CA LYS A 32 12.70 -12.64 14.61
C LYS A 32 11.35 -12.17 14.06
N ALA A 33 11.25 -11.96 12.74
CA ALA A 33 9.98 -11.60 12.11
C ALA A 33 8.91 -12.68 12.38
N LYS A 34 9.26 -13.96 12.24
CA LYS A 34 8.33 -15.06 12.53
C LYS A 34 7.85 -15.07 13.99
N ARG A 35 8.74 -14.83 14.95
CA ARG A 35 8.35 -14.73 16.38
C ARG A 35 7.35 -13.60 16.63
N ALA A 36 7.56 -12.44 16.04
CA ALA A 36 6.63 -11.33 16.17
C ALA A 36 5.31 -11.59 15.43
N TYR A 37 5.34 -12.25 14.27
CA TYR A 37 4.15 -12.67 13.54
C TYR A 37 3.29 -13.64 14.37
N ASP A 38 3.92 -14.67 14.95
CA ASP A 38 3.24 -15.64 15.80
C ASP A 38 2.65 -14.98 17.07
N ALA A 39 3.35 -13.99 17.64
CA ALA A 39 2.87 -13.23 18.79
C ALA A 39 1.67 -12.35 18.44
N LEU A 40 1.70 -11.68 17.28
CA LEU A 40 0.55 -10.91 16.79
C LEU A 40 -0.65 -11.80 16.53
N ARG A 41 -0.48 -12.97 15.88
CA ARG A 41 -1.60 -13.89 15.67
C ARG A 41 -2.25 -14.33 16.98
N LYS A 42 -1.44 -14.61 18.01
CA LYS A 42 -1.96 -14.92 19.35
C LYS A 42 -2.73 -13.76 19.97
N LEU A 43 -2.28 -12.51 19.77
CA LEU A 43 -3.02 -11.33 20.19
C LEU A 43 -4.38 -11.26 19.46
N ILE A 44 -4.39 -11.42 18.14
CA ILE A 44 -5.64 -11.39 17.35
C ILE A 44 -6.60 -12.48 17.79
N ASP A 45 -6.12 -13.72 17.95
CA ASP A 45 -6.96 -14.84 18.39
C ASP A 45 -7.49 -14.60 19.82
N TYR A 46 -6.67 -14.05 20.72
CA TYR A 46 -7.14 -13.63 22.05
C TYR A 46 -8.25 -12.58 21.96
N LEU A 47 -8.06 -11.52 21.15
CA LEU A 47 -9.04 -10.45 20.97
C LEU A 47 -10.33 -10.92 20.27
N ARG A 48 -10.28 -12.02 19.50
CA ARG A 48 -11.49 -12.65 18.94
C ARG A 48 -12.28 -13.42 19.99
N GLU A 49 -11.58 -14.12 20.88
CA GLU A 49 -12.19 -14.95 21.92
C GLU A 49 -12.69 -14.13 23.12
N HIS A 50 -12.10 -12.95 23.34
CA HIS A 50 -12.40 -12.09 24.47
C HIS A 50 -13.05 -10.80 23.95
N GLU A 51 -14.21 -10.42 24.51
CA GLU A 51 -14.90 -9.16 24.19
C GLU A 51 -14.16 -7.94 24.80
N GLU A 52 -12.91 -7.74 24.40
CA GLU A 52 -12.11 -6.59 24.79
C GLU A 52 -12.67 -5.31 24.16
N LYS A 53 -12.53 -4.19 24.88
CA LYS A 53 -12.98 -2.88 24.39
C LYS A 53 -11.91 -2.26 23.50
N ILE A 54 -11.80 -2.77 22.29
CA ILE A 54 -11.01 -2.19 21.20
C ILE A 54 -11.92 -1.45 20.21
N ASP A 55 -11.36 -0.50 19.47
CA ASP A 55 -12.08 0.32 18.49
C ASP A 55 -11.97 -0.23 17.05
N TRP A 56 -11.38 -1.42 16.90
CA TRP A 56 -11.21 -2.13 15.64
C TRP A 56 -11.64 -3.59 15.76
N SER A 57 -11.82 -4.26 14.63
CA SER A 57 -12.31 -5.64 14.56
C SER A 57 -11.15 -6.60 14.30
N PRO A 58 -10.86 -7.59 15.17
CA PRO A 58 -9.81 -8.59 14.95
C PRO A 58 -10.02 -9.43 13.68
N ASP A 59 -11.27 -9.56 13.23
CA ASP A 59 -11.62 -10.23 11.97
C ASP A 59 -11.31 -9.41 10.71
N GLU A 60 -11.10 -8.10 10.85
CA GLU A 60 -10.75 -7.20 9.75
C GLU A 60 -9.24 -6.93 9.70
N ALA A 61 -8.51 -7.26 10.77
CA ALA A 61 -7.07 -7.15 10.79
C ALA A 61 -6.41 -8.18 9.87
N LYS A 62 -5.47 -7.72 9.07
CA LYS A 62 -4.66 -8.56 8.17
C LYS A 62 -3.20 -8.50 8.60
N ILE A 63 -2.54 -9.66 8.60
CA ILE A 63 -1.14 -9.80 9.00
C ILE A 63 -0.41 -10.61 7.94
N TRP A 64 0.70 -10.05 7.46
CA TRP A 64 1.60 -10.72 6.52
C TRP A 64 3.03 -10.74 7.04
N ILE A 65 3.79 -11.70 6.55
CA ILE A 65 5.22 -11.84 6.83
C ILE A 65 5.95 -12.11 5.51
N ASN A 66 7.01 -11.34 5.24
CA ASN A 66 7.92 -11.62 4.14
C ASN A 66 9.36 -11.43 4.59
N GLY A 67 10.15 -12.51 4.53
CA GLY A 67 11.54 -12.51 4.94
C GLY A 67 11.67 -12.01 6.38
N ASN A 68 12.30 -10.84 6.54
CA ASN A 68 12.51 -10.20 7.84
C ASN A 68 11.51 -9.06 8.16
N LYS A 69 10.39 -8.96 7.43
CA LYS A 69 9.39 -7.91 7.60
C LYS A 69 8.02 -8.47 7.98
N ILE A 70 7.24 -7.69 8.72
CA ILE A 70 5.83 -7.94 9.02
C ILE A 70 5.03 -6.71 8.61
N ARG A 71 3.85 -6.94 8.04
CA ARG A 71 2.83 -5.91 7.80
C ARG A 71 1.58 -6.26 8.59
N PHE A 72 1.02 -5.25 9.26
CA PHE A 72 -0.27 -5.31 9.93
C PHE A 72 -1.16 -4.20 9.38
N ASP A 73 -2.34 -4.56 8.87
CA ASP A 73 -3.32 -3.60 8.39
C ASP A 73 -4.63 -3.73 9.16
N VAL A 74 -5.24 -2.60 9.54
CA VAL A 74 -6.56 -2.58 10.15
C VAL A 74 -7.25 -1.21 10.01
N TYR A 75 -8.58 -1.22 9.93
CA TYR A 75 -9.40 -0.02 10.01
C TYR A 75 -9.69 0.32 11.48
N THR A 76 -9.24 1.49 11.95
CA THR A 76 -9.30 1.91 13.37
C THR A 76 -9.32 3.43 13.49
N ALA A 77 -9.68 3.98 14.66
CA ALA A 77 -9.44 5.38 15.02
C ALA A 77 -8.01 5.64 15.53
N GLY A 78 -7.12 4.64 15.47
CA GLY A 78 -5.68 4.77 15.70
C GLY A 78 -5.18 4.19 17.02
N TYR A 79 -6.01 3.47 17.78
CA TYR A 79 -5.61 2.87 19.06
C TYR A 79 -4.96 1.49 18.84
N LEU A 80 -3.67 1.49 18.51
CA LEU A 80 -2.88 0.29 18.18
C LEU A 80 -1.65 0.08 19.09
N ASP A 81 -1.65 0.65 20.29
CA ASP A 81 -0.54 0.54 21.26
C ASP A 81 -0.23 -0.91 21.63
N ASP A 82 -1.26 -1.76 21.72
CA ASP A 82 -1.16 -3.19 22.00
C ASP A 82 -0.47 -3.94 20.85
N VAL A 83 -0.86 -3.66 19.60
CA VAL A 83 -0.24 -4.22 18.39
C VAL A 83 1.23 -3.80 18.31
N GLU A 84 1.53 -2.52 18.50
CA GLU A 84 2.91 -2.00 18.48
C GLU A 84 3.76 -2.62 19.60
N SER A 85 3.21 -2.68 20.81
CA SER A 85 3.88 -3.27 21.97
C SER A 85 4.25 -4.74 21.70
N VAL A 86 3.35 -5.52 21.10
CA VAL A 86 3.63 -6.90 20.72
C VAL A 86 4.73 -6.98 19.67
N MET A 87 4.66 -6.19 18.60
CA MET A 87 5.71 -6.16 17.56
C MET A 87 7.09 -5.84 18.15
N ARG A 88 7.16 -4.84 19.03
CA ARG A 88 8.41 -4.41 19.66
C ARG A 88 8.94 -5.44 20.65
N THR A 89 8.09 -5.97 21.52
CA THR A 89 8.51 -6.83 22.62
C THR A 89 8.85 -8.25 22.17
N ALA A 90 8.17 -8.76 21.13
CA ALA A 90 8.36 -10.13 20.67
C ALA A 90 9.77 -10.39 20.10
N ALA A 91 10.34 -9.40 19.39
CA ALA A 91 11.61 -9.61 18.69
C ALA A 91 12.51 -8.39 18.50
N ASN A 92 12.12 -7.21 19.03
CA ASN A 92 12.84 -5.94 18.92
C ASN A 92 13.21 -5.58 17.47
N PRO A 93 12.29 -4.97 16.71
CA PRO A 93 12.50 -4.61 15.31
C PRO A 93 13.60 -3.56 15.18
N ASP A 94 14.30 -3.59 14.05
CA ASP A 94 15.27 -2.57 13.66
C ASP A 94 14.57 -1.27 13.24
N SER A 95 13.38 -1.37 12.66
CA SER A 95 12.52 -0.23 12.33
C SER A 95 11.04 -0.58 12.42
N VAL A 96 10.21 0.42 12.74
CA VAL A 96 8.74 0.35 12.70
C VAL A 96 8.26 1.59 11.98
N GLU A 97 7.49 1.39 10.92
CA GLU A 97 6.91 2.43 10.08
C GLU A 97 5.39 2.40 10.29
N TRP A 98 4.81 3.60 10.42
CA TRP A 98 3.38 3.79 10.63
C TRP A 98 2.83 4.60 9.48
N TRP A 99 1.74 4.11 8.93
CA TRP A 99 1.10 4.69 7.76
C TRP A 99 -0.41 4.78 7.96
N THR A 100 -0.98 5.89 7.52
CA THR A 100 -2.42 6.11 7.41
C THR A 100 -2.82 6.15 5.93
N ASN A 101 -3.84 5.38 5.56
CA ASN A 101 -4.27 5.17 4.18
C ASN A 101 -3.07 4.84 3.27
N TYR A 102 -2.30 3.84 3.70
CA TYR A 102 -1.14 3.36 2.96
C TYR A 102 -1.59 2.83 1.59
N GLN A 103 -0.96 3.36 0.54
CA GLN A 103 -1.17 2.93 -0.82
C GLN A 103 0.15 2.47 -1.42
N GLN A 104 0.05 1.45 -2.26
CA GLN A 104 1.12 0.99 -3.10
C GLN A 104 0.62 0.95 -4.54
N LEU A 105 1.28 1.68 -5.42
CA LEU A 105 0.85 1.93 -6.78
C LEU A 105 1.91 1.47 -7.78
N GLU A 106 1.49 0.80 -8.84
CA GLU A 106 2.23 0.71 -10.08
C GLU A 106 1.84 1.93 -10.92
N ILE A 107 2.77 2.87 -11.05
CA ILE A 107 2.60 4.02 -11.93
C ILE A 107 3.28 3.67 -13.23
N SER A 108 2.58 3.86 -14.34
CA SER A 108 3.15 3.60 -15.65
C SER A 108 2.80 4.65 -16.68
N VAL A 109 3.72 4.85 -17.61
CA VAL A 109 3.56 5.74 -18.76
C VAL A 109 4.01 5.05 -20.03
N ARG A 110 3.28 5.27 -21.12
CA ARG A 110 3.68 4.86 -22.46
C ARG A 110 4.42 5.99 -23.15
N VAL A 111 5.61 5.70 -23.65
CA VAL A 111 6.45 6.64 -24.40
C VAL A 111 6.86 6.03 -25.75
N PRO A 112 7.20 6.85 -26.76
CA PRO A 112 7.82 6.34 -27.98
C PRO A 112 9.04 5.45 -27.71
N HIS A 113 9.15 4.35 -28.45
CA HIS A 113 10.21 3.37 -28.26
C HIS A 113 11.62 4.00 -28.40
N GLY A 114 12.54 3.59 -27.53
CA GLY A 114 13.95 4.00 -27.57
C GLY A 114 14.23 5.39 -27.00
N LEU A 115 13.24 6.03 -26.37
CA LEU A 115 13.50 7.22 -25.56
C LEU A 115 14.24 6.84 -24.28
N THR A 116 15.08 7.75 -23.78
CA THR A 116 15.58 7.71 -22.40
C THR A 116 14.74 8.64 -21.54
N PRO A 117 14.73 8.49 -20.19
CA PRO A 117 14.03 9.41 -19.31
C PRO A 117 14.38 10.88 -19.57
N GLN A 118 15.65 11.18 -19.87
CA GLN A 118 16.09 12.54 -20.18
C GLN A 118 15.56 13.04 -21.54
N ALA A 119 15.45 12.16 -22.54
CA ALA A 119 14.87 12.50 -23.84
C ALA A 119 13.34 12.68 -23.75
N ALA A 120 12.67 11.86 -22.95
CA ALA A 120 11.23 11.97 -22.70
C ALA A 120 10.87 13.32 -22.07
N MET A 121 11.71 13.87 -21.18
CA MET A 121 11.52 15.20 -20.59
C MET A 121 11.50 16.36 -21.62
N ILE A 122 11.95 16.14 -22.85
CA ILE A 122 11.95 17.15 -23.93
C ILE A 122 10.67 17.05 -24.79
N VAL A 123 10.16 15.83 -24.95
CA VAL A 123 9.06 15.52 -25.87
C VAL A 123 7.69 15.63 -25.19
N LEU A 124 7.64 15.30 -23.90
CA LEU A 124 6.41 15.30 -23.11
C LEU A 124 6.06 16.69 -22.59
N ASP A 125 4.82 16.86 -22.11
CA ASP A 125 4.43 18.11 -21.48
C ASP A 125 5.22 18.37 -20.19
N LYS A 126 5.24 19.63 -19.75
CA LYS A 126 6.06 20.06 -18.61
C LYS A 126 5.73 19.30 -17.31
N GLU A 127 4.46 19.02 -17.06
CA GLU A 127 4.02 18.31 -15.86
C GLU A 127 4.35 16.82 -15.95
N GLU A 128 4.18 16.19 -17.12
CA GLU A 128 4.61 14.80 -17.35
C GLU A 128 6.13 14.64 -17.17
N ALA A 129 6.92 15.55 -17.74
CA ALA A 129 8.36 15.56 -17.58
C ALA A 129 8.78 15.73 -16.11
N GLN A 130 8.05 16.56 -15.36
CA GLN A 130 8.25 16.75 -13.93
C GLN A 130 7.88 15.47 -13.15
N ALA A 131 6.79 14.80 -13.50
CA ALA A 131 6.36 13.54 -12.88
C ALA A 131 7.39 12.43 -13.11
N ILE A 132 7.85 12.23 -14.35
CA ILE A 132 8.90 11.25 -14.67
C ILE A 132 10.18 11.55 -13.91
N ARG A 133 10.60 12.82 -13.86
CA ARG A 133 11.80 13.21 -13.08
C ARG A 133 11.64 12.84 -11.62
N TRP A 134 10.51 13.20 -11.02
CA TRP A 134 10.25 12.90 -9.63
C TRP A 134 10.28 11.39 -9.36
N LEU A 135 9.66 10.58 -10.23
CA LEU A 135 9.67 9.12 -10.14
C LEU A 135 11.08 8.54 -10.26
N VAL A 136 11.91 9.06 -11.18
CA VAL A 136 13.31 8.61 -11.28
C VAL A 136 14.11 8.96 -10.03
N GLU A 137 13.91 10.16 -9.47
CA GLU A 137 14.63 10.63 -8.29
C GLU A 137 14.21 9.88 -7.00
N ASN A 138 12.95 9.48 -6.88
CA ASN A 138 12.40 8.91 -5.64
C ASN A 138 12.19 7.38 -5.72
N CYS A 139 11.98 6.83 -6.91
CA CYS A 139 11.71 5.41 -7.14
C CYS A 139 12.82 4.71 -7.95
N GLY A 140 13.74 5.47 -8.57
CA GLY A 140 14.80 4.94 -9.42
C GLY A 140 14.41 4.77 -10.89
N GLU A 141 15.28 4.12 -11.66
CA GLU A 141 15.04 3.89 -13.09
C GLU A 141 13.80 3.01 -13.33
N PRO A 142 12.98 3.29 -14.36
CA PRO A 142 11.78 2.51 -14.63
C PRO A 142 12.12 1.07 -15.01
N LYS A 143 11.19 0.17 -14.68
CA LYS A 143 11.09 -1.11 -15.39
C LYS A 143 10.54 -0.84 -16.79
N VAL A 144 11.30 -1.19 -17.81
CA VAL A 144 10.92 -0.99 -19.22
C VAL A 144 10.35 -2.28 -19.79
N THR A 145 9.17 -2.19 -20.40
CA THR A 145 8.54 -3.27 -21.18
C THR A 145 8.26 -2.77 -22.60
N GLU A 146 8.87 -3.39 -23.60
CA GLU A 146 8.66 -3.02 -25.01
C GLU A 146 7.25 -3.42 -25.48
N LEU A 147 6.55 -2.47 -26.10
CA LEU A 147 5.19 -2.60 -26.63
C LEU A 147 5.16 -2.17 -28.12
N GLY A 148 6.02 -2.77 -28.95
CA GLY A 148 6.08 -2.46 -30.37
C GLY A 148 6.75 -1.12 -30.67
N ASP A 149 5.97 -0.12 -31.07
CA ASP A 149 6.46 1.24 -31.34
C ASP A 149 6.52 2.14 -30.08
N GLN A 150 6.12 1.60 -28.94
CA GLN A 150 6.14 2.26 -27.64
C GLN A 150 6.85 1.41 -26.59
N ASP A 151 7.31 2.05 -25.53
CA ASP A 151 7.77 1.42 -24.29
C ASP A 151 6.79 1.75 -23.16
N LYS A 152 6.45 0.76 -22.32
CA LYS A 152 5.82 0.99 -21.01
C LYS A 152 6.93 1.13 -19.98
N TRP A 153 6.98 2.29 -19.34
CA TRP A 153 7.82 2.53 -18.17
C TRP A 153 6.97 2.39 -16.93
N SER A 154 7.40 1.55 -15.98
CA SER A 154 6.68 1.30 -14.73
C SER A 154 7.56 1.56 -13.50
N TRP A 155 6.96 2.12 -12.46
CA TRP A 155 7.54 2.30 -11.13
C TRP A 155 6.59 1.80 -10.06
N ILE A 156 7.16 1.33 -8.95
CA ILE A 156 6.39 1.08 -7.72
C ILE A 156 6.58 2.28 -6.79
N TYR A 157 5.48 2.92 -6.42
CA TYR A 157 5.46 4.04 -5.49
C TYR A 157 4.58 3.72 -4.29
N ARG A 158 5.07 4.04 -3.08
CA ARG A 158 4.45 3.71 -1.80
C ARG A 158 4.34 4.98 -0.96
N GLY A 159 3.22 5.17 -0.28
CA GLY A 159 3.03 6.30 0.62
C GLY A 159 1.60 6.47 1.09
N GLU A 160 1.36 7.54 1.86
CA GLU A 160 0.04 7.88 2.40
C GLU A 160 -0.72 8.76 1.41
N ASN A 161 -1.97 8.39 1.12
CA ASN A 161 -2.88 9.21 0.31
C ASN A 161 -2.24 9.70 -1.01
N ILE A 162 -1.37 8.87 -1.59
CA ILE A 162 -0.58 9.20 -2.78
C ILE A 162 -1.42 9.18 -4.06
N TYR A 163 -2.64 8.65 -4.02
CA TYR A 163 -3.56 8.68 -5.15
C TYR A 163 -5.02 8.79 -4.71
N SER A 164 -5.75 9.66 -5.40
CA SER A 164 -7.17 9.87 -5.17
C SER A 164 -7.98 9.38 -6.37
N TYR A 165 -8.74 8.31 -6.17
CA TYR A 165 -9.61 7.69 -7.17
C TYR A 165 -10.75 8.62 -7.64
N ASN A 166 -11.19 9.53 -6.78
CA ASN A 166 -12.34 10.39 -7.07
C ASN A 166 -12.02 11.49 -8.10
N ASN A 167 -10.76 11.93 -8.15
CA ASN A 167 -10.30 13.01 -9.03
C ASN A 167 -9.17 12.56 -9.96
N ASP A 168 -8.87 11.25 -10.02
CA ASP A 168 -7.84 10.67 -10.89
C ASP A 168 -6.51 11.44 -10.77
N THR A 169 -6.10 11.71 -9.52
CA THR A 169 -4.95 12.58 -9.20
C THR A 169 -3.91 11.85 -8.39
N LEU A 170 -2.67 11.89 -8.87
CA LEU A 170 -1.48 11.32 -8.25
C LEU A 170 -0.68 12.41 -7.53
N TYR A 171 -0.16 12.10 -6.35
CA TYR A 171 0.58 13.04 -5.50
C TYR A 171 2.07 12.66 -5.43
N LEU A 172 2.88 13.31 -6.27
CA LEU A 172 4.33 13.10 -6.41
C LEU A 172 5.13 14.26 -5.78
N GLY A 173 4.73 14.71 -4.59
CA GLY A 173 5.19 16.00 -4.03
C GLY A 173 4.57 17.24 -4.71
N PHE A 174 3.76 17.03 -5.73
CA PHE A 174 2.86 17.97 -6.37
C PHE A 174 1.63 17.22 -6.90
N GLU A 175 0.54 17.93 -7.17
CA GLU A 175 -0.67 17.34 -7.75
C GLU A 175 -0.47 17.07 -9.24
N PHE A 176 -0.67 15.83 -9.65
CA PHE A 176 -0.56 15.40 -11.04
C PHE A 176 -1.88 14.74 -11.48
N SER A 177 -2.70 15.52 -12.18
CA SER A 177 -4.00 15.04 -12.70
C SER A 177 -3.79 14.14 -13.91
N LEU A 178 -4.45 12.98 -13.92
CA LEU A 178 -4.40 11.98 -14.99
C LEU A 178 -5.58 12.10 -15.97
N GLU A 179 -6.60 12.91 -15.66
CA GLU A 179 -7.87 12.98 -16.41
C GLU A 179 -7.68 13.21 -17.93
N SER A 180 -6.66 13.98 -18.32
CA SER A 180 -6.33 14.27 -19.72
C SER A 180 -5.18 13.44 -20.31
N ARG A 181 -4.53 12.60 -19.49
CA ARG A 181 -3.24 11.95 -19.80
C ARG A 181 -3.40 10.45 -20.04
N LYS A 182 -3.96 10.11 -21.21
CA LYS A 182 -4.33 8.72 -21.59
C LYS A 182 -3.15 7.75 -21.73
N ASN A 183 -1.93 8.26 -21.81
CA ASN A 183 -0.70 7.48 -21.85
C ASN A 183 -0.21 7.07 -20.46
N TRP A 184 -0.81 7.62 -19.39
CA TRP A 184 -0.54 7.26 -18.01
C TRP A 184 -1.58 6.28 -17.48
N LEU A 185 -1.12 5.42 -16.58
CA LEU A 185 -1.96 4.46 -15.88
C LEU A 185 -1.41 4.29 -14.47
N VAL A 186 -2.30 4.37 -13.49
CA VAL A 186 -2.02 4.11 -12.08
C VAL A 186 -2.90 2.96 -11.64
N GLU A 187 -2.28 1.89 -11.17
CA GLU A 187 -2.96 0.71 -10.65
C GLU A 187 -2.51 0.47 -9.21
N GLU A 188 -3.46 0.22 -8.31
CA GLU A 188 -3.13 -0.24 -6.97
C GLU A 188 -2.69 -1.70 -7.04
N VAL A 189 -1.52 -1.94 -6.47
CA VAL A 189 -0.91 -3.27 -6.44
C VAL A 189 -1.12 -3.82 -5.03
N GLU A 190 -2.10 -4.70 -4.91
CA GLU A 190 -2.20 -5.59 -3.77
C GLU A 190 -1.10 -6.65 -3.95
N ASP A 191 0.08 -6.39 -3.39
CA ASP A 191 1.16 -7.37 -3.41
C ASP A 191 0.82 -8.51 -2.44
N GLU A 192 -0.06 -9.43 -2.85
CA GLU A 192 -0.05 -10.77 -2.27
C GLU A 192 1.34 -11.41 -2.52
N ASP A 193 2.00 -11.15 -3.65
CA ASP A 193 3.29 -11.77 -3.99
C ASP A 193 4.52 -11.20 -3.24
N GLU A 194 4.51 -9.93 -2.77
CA GLU A 194 5.55 -9.40 -1.86
C GLU A 194 5.28 -9.78 -0.39
N TRP A 195 4.14 -10.38 -0.07
CA TRP A 195 3.72 -10.65 1.31
C TRP A 195 3.23 -12.10 1.55
N ALA A 196 3.30 -12.97 0.53
CA ALA A 196 2.98 -14.40 0.55
C ALA A 196 4.20 -15.30 0.78
#